data_AF-A0A1S2QUE3-F1
#
_entry.id   AF-A0A1S2QUE3-F1
#
_cell.length_a   1.000
_cell.length_b   1.000
_cell.length_c   1.000
_cell.angle_alpha   90.00
_cell.angle_beta   90.00
_cell.angle_gamma   90.00
#
_symmetry.space_group_name_H-M   'P 1'
#
loop_
_entity.id
_entity.type
_entity.pdbx_description
1 polymer ?
#
loop_
_entity_poly.entity_id
_entity_poly.type
_entity_poly.pdbx_seq_one_letter_code
_entity_poly.pdbx_strand_id
1 'polypeptide(L)'
;MDIKRQNVDFGNSIFQTLVDGYYFEIPTNVVELTKEKADGHFPSTFNDPQFLLQNMLISTTIDGVEKYYLVGDSAEKQALGNIHINKLHDKTESEIPYVMFLASVAYYNVLKGNVKEDNRVNINYFSTMLPVWLLKKTNKFSDMQNKMASRFKGEHQVAILTPGFERVVAIHVETSKCRIESEVARWAIKKDFDLQDRQEANSFQNYETLIVDLGGGTVDLALLQAGLQSPKSRDSLNCFADISYLKHIEKLRSEKLLENFDDVRSLEEFIINNIEKTKMEQRDGNSGKKVDLTESIHESLREYTQILLTKIENTFPSPKDKVYKYVYIGGIAGILKRFIEESIDTRYGVEIREQNHLFLPDSRKLNLYGLEILSRHESNSVFA
;
A
#
# COMPACT_ATOMS: atom_id res chain seq x y z
N MET A 1 -7.85 19.29 16.86
CA MET A 1 -6.57 18.60 16.60
C MET A 1 -6.11 19.08 15.26
N ASP A 2 -4.91 19.66 15.20
CA ASP A 2 -4.32 20.11 13.93
C ASP A 2 -3.25 19.11 13.49
N ILE A 3 -3.43 18.54 12.30
CA ILE A 3 -2.49 17.65 11.62
C ILE A 3 -1.81 18.48 10.53
N LYS A 4 -0.48 18.59 10.59
CA LYS A 4 0.23 19.36 9.56
C LYS A 4 0.26 18.59 8.24
N ARG A 5 0.53 17.29 8.29
CA ARG A 5 0.66 16.44 7.10
C ARG A 5 0.08 15.05 7.37
N GLN A 6 -0.79 14.60 6.46
CA GLN A 6 -1.22 13.20 6.39
C GLN A 6 -0.96 12.66 4.98
N ASN A 7 -0.12 11.63 4.92
CA ASN A 7 0.25 10.96 3.67
C ASN A 7 -0.30 9.54 3.68
N VAL A 8 -0.93 9.11 2.59
CA VAL A 8 -1.65 7.84 2.53
C VAL A 8 -1.32 7.06 1.26
N ASP A 9 -0.99 5.78 1.46
CA ASP A 9 -0.95 4.75 0.42
C ASP A 9 -2.20 3.84 0.54
N PHE A 10 -3.10 3.95 -0.44
CA PHE A 10 -4.28 3.09 -0.55
C PHE A 10 -3.93 1.77 -1.25
N GLY A 11 -3.07 0.95 -0.65
CA GLY A 11 -2.72 -0.36 -1.19
C GLY A 11 -3.94 -1.29 -1.32
N ASN A 12 -3.87 -2.30 -2.18
CA ASN A 12 -4.99 -3.25 -2.36
C ASN A 12 -5.12 -4.27 -1.22
N SER A 13 -4.02 -4.50 -0.49
CA SER A 13 -3.93 -5.46 0.63
C SER A 13 -3.86 -4.69 1.95
N ILE A 14 -2.88 -3.78 2.07
CA ILE A 14 -2.67 -2.95 3.25
C ILE A 14 -2.80 -1.47 2.90
N PHE A 15 -3.59 -0.75 3.68
CA PHE A 15 -3.59 0.70 3.74
C PHE A 15 -2.46 1.16 4.66
N GLN A 16 -1.65 2.12 4.22
CA GLN A 16 -0.55 2.66 5.01
C GLN A 16 -0.70 4.17 5.13
N THR A 17 -0.41 4.72 6.31
CA THR A 17 -0.51 6.15 6.54
C THR A 17 0.62 6.66 7.41
N LEU A 18 1.05 7.90 7.12
CA LEU A 18 1.93 8.71 7.96
C LEU A 18 1.17 9.97 8.35
N VAL A 19 0.95 10.16 9.65
CA VAL A 19 0.30 11.35 10.21
C VAL A 19 1.31 12.10 11.07
N ASP A 20 1.80 13.25 10.59
CA ASP A 20 2.89 14.02 11.21
C ASP A 20 4.12 13.16 11.58
N GLY A 21 4.45 12.20 10.71
CA GLY A 21 5.56 11.25 10.90
C GLY A 21 5.21 10.00 11.71
N TYR A 22 3.99 9.89 12.27
CA TYR A 22 3.53 8.69 12.94
C TYR A 22 2.97 7.67 11.93
N TYR A 23 3.63 6.51 11.83
CA TYR A 23 3.26 5.43 10.92
C TYR A 23 2.31 4.43 11.58
N PHE A 24 1.26 4.04 10.87
CA PHE A 24 0.47 2.85 11.14
C PHE A 24 -0.17 2.32 9.86
N GLU A 25 -0.75 1.13 9.96
CA GLU A 25 -1.36 0.43 8.83
C GLU A 25 -2.65 -0.26 9.24
N ILE A 26 -3.51 -0.50 8.25
CA ILE A 26 -4.82 -1.13 8.42
C ILE A 26 -5.01 -2.09 7.24
N PRO A 27 -5.51 -3.32 7.43
CA PRO A 27 -5.98 -4.13 6.30
C PRO A 27 -7.03 -3.36 5.49
N THR A 28 -7.02 -3.49 4.17
CA THR A 28 -7.87 -2.67 3.29
C THR A 28 -9.35 -3.12 3.29
N ASN A 29 -9.67 -4.13 4.10
CA ASN A 29 -10.99 -4.69 4.26
C ASN A 29 -11.99 -3.64 4.78
N VAL A 30 -13.07 -3.48 4.02
CA VAL A 30 -14.23 -2.67 4.39
C VAL A 30 -15.48 -3.49 4.10
N VAL A 31 -16.35 -3.63 5.10
CA VAL A 31 -17.63 -4.36 4.98
C VAL A 31 -18.76 -3.44 5.42
N GLU A 32 -19.69 -3.17 4.51
CA GLU A 32 -20.91 -2.41 4.81
C GLU A 32 -21.87 -3.27 5.63
N LEU A 33 -22.42 -2.68 6.69
CA LEU A 33 -23.44 -3.27 7.56
C LEU A 33 -24.75 -2.49 7.46
N THR A 34 -25.85 -3.19 7.72
CA THR A 34 -27.12 -2.55 8.09
C THR A 34 -27.02 -1.97 9.49
N LYS A 35 -27.74 -0.88 9.78
CA LYS A 35 -27.80 -0.26 11.12
C LYS A 35 -27.99 -1.27 12.26
N GLU A 36 -28.98 -2.15 12.14
CA GLU A 36 -29.30 -3.16 13.18
C GLU A 36 -28.11 -4.09 13.48
N LYS A 37 -27.34 -4.46 12.45
CA LYS A 37 -26.12 -5.27 12.62
C LYS A 37 -24.98 -4.47 13.24
N ALA A 38 -24.89 -3.17 12.96
CA ALA A 38 -23.89 -2.29 13.57
C ALA A 38 -24.17 -2.10 15.07
N ASP A 39 -25.42 -1.79 15.43
CA ASP A 39 -25.85 -1.54 16.81
C ASP A 39 -25.59 -2.75 17.73
N GLY A 40 -25.70 -3.98 17.20
CA GLY A 40 -25.47 -5.22 17.94
C GLY A 40 -24.11 -5.90 17.70
N HIS A 41 -23.17 -5.26 16.97
CA HIS A 41 -21.96 -5.95 16.52
C HIS A 41 -21.00 -6.31 17.67
N PHE A 42 -20.73 -5.34 18.55
CA PHE A 42 -19.79 -5.52 19.66
C PHE A 42 -20.54 -5.71 20.98
N PRO A 43 -20.36 -6.86 21.67
CA PRO A 43 -21.05 -7.14 22.92
C PRO A 43 -20.41 -6.48 24.14
N SER A 44 -19.20 -5.92 24.00
CA SER A 44 -18.38 -5.41 25.11
C SER A 44 -17.73 -4.08 24.76
N THR A 45 -17.45 -3.29 25.81
CA THR A 45 -16.72 -2.01 25.74
C THR A 45 -15.21 -2.22 25.70
N PHE A 46 -14.51 -1.38 24.94
CA PHE A 46 -13.05 -1.35 24.84
C PHE A 46 -12.49 -0.09 25.49
N ASN A 47 -11.35 -0.21 26.19
CA ASN A 47 -10.76 0.91 26.95
C ASN A 47 -9.35 1.30 26.48
N ASP A 48 -8.71 0.53 25.61
CA ASP A 48 -7.38 0.82 25.06
C ASP A 48 -7.50 1.22 23.58
N PRO A 49 -7.06 2.44 23.19
CA PRO A 49 -7.05 2.89 21.81
C PRO A 49 -6.41 1.91 20.82
N GLN A 50 -5.47 1.06 21.25
CA GLN A 50 -4.88 0.04 20.39
C GLN A 50 -5.93 -0.98 19.90
N PHE A 51 -6.94 -1.30 20.73
CA PHE A 51 -8.03 -2.18 20.31
C PHE A 51 -8.99 -1.53 19.31
N LEU A 52 -9.06 -0.18 19.25
CA LEU A 52 -9.91 0.49 18.27
C LEU A 52 -9.45 0.17 16.83
N LEU A 53 -8.14 0.11 16.59
CA LEU A 53 -7.60 -0.24 15.25
C LEU A 53 -8.08 -1.62 14.79
N GLN A 54 -8.16 -2.58 15.72
CA GLN A 54 -8.57 -3.96 15.45
C GLN A 54 -10.09 -4.15 15.41
N ASN A 55 -10.85 -3.20 15.99
CA ASN A 55 -12.29 -3.29 16.21
C ASN A 55 -13.02 -2.05 15.69
N MET A 56 -12.59 -1.53 14.53
CA MET A 56 -13.09 -0.29 13.96
C MET A 56 -14.49 -0.48 13.35
N LEU A 57 -15.50 0.13 13.98
CA LEU A 57 -16.84 0.28 13.43
C LEU A 57 -17.16 1.78 13.35
N ILE A 58 -17.46 2.26 12.14
CA ILE A 58 -17.76 3.66 11.90
C ILE A 58 -19.05 3.83 11.09
N SER A 59 -19.69 5.00 11.21
CA SER A 59 -20.68 5.45 10.23
C SER A 59 -20.31 6.80 9.61
N THR A 60 -20.77 7.02 8.39
CA THR A 60 -20.65 8.30 7.69
C THR A 60 -21.81 8.46 6.70
N THR A 61 -22.02 9.66 6.20
CA THR A 61 -23.05 9.94 5.19
C THR A 61 -22.41 9.95 3.80
N ILE A 62 -22.90 9.10 2.90
CA ILE A 62 -22.51 9.06 1.50
C ILE A 62 -23.78 9.20 0.66
N ASP A 63 -23.79 10.15 -0.28
CA ASP A 63 -24.96 10.48 -1.12
C ASP A 63 -26.25 10.73 -0.33
N GLY A 64 -26.12 11.36 0.84
CA GLY A 64 -27.26 11.69 1.73
C GLY A 64 -27.79 10.53 2.56
N VAL A 65 -27.16 9.35 2.50
CA VAL A 65 -27.55 8.16 3.27
C VAL A 65 -26.47 7.85 4.30
N GLU A 66 -26.88 7.67 5.56
CA GLU A 66 -25.98 7.16 6.59
C GLU A 66 -25.69 5.68 6.34
N LYS A 67 -24.41 5.33 6.24
CA LYS A 67 -23.92 3.97 6.02
C LYS A 67 -22.96 3.57 7.14
N TYR A 68 -22.91 2.27 7.43
CA TYR A 68 -22.19 1.68 8.56
C TYR A 68 -21.12 0.72 8.05
N TYR A 69 -19.90 0.81 8.56
CA TYR A 69 -18.76 0.06 8.04
C TYR A 69 -17.92 -0.56 9.16
N LEU A 70 -17.65 -1.85 9.02
CA LEU A 70 -16.48 -2.46 9.64
C LEU A 70 -15.26 -2.16 8.78
N VAL A 71 -14.12 -1.90 9.43
CA VAL A 71 -12.87 -1.53 8.78
C VAL A 71 -11.70 -2.35 9.35
N GLY A 72 -10.75 -2.74 8.51
CA GLY A 72 -9.53 -3.44 8.92
C GLY A 72 -9.78 -4.86 9.43
N ASP A 73 -9.06 -5.25 10.48
CA ASP A 73 -9.11 -6.60 11.09
C ASP A 73 -10.54 -7.05 11.45
N SER A 74 -11.41 -6.09 11.80
CA SER A 74 -12.81 -6.39 12.14
C SER A 74 -13.63 -6.80 10.91
N ALA A 75 -13.35 -6.20 9.75
CA ALA A 75 -13.98 -6.49 8.48
C ALA A 75 -13.41 -7.78 7.86
N GLU A 76 -12.12 -8.04 8.05
CA GLU A 76 -11.44 -9.25 7.55
C GLU A 76 -12.09 -10.54 8.06
N LYS A 77 -12.54 -10.55 9.32
CA LYS A 77 -13.18 -11.71 9.96
C LYS A 77 -14.58 -12.04 9.41
N GLN A 78 -15.13 -11.20 8.53
CA GLN A 78 -16.44 -11.44 7.92
C GLN A 78 -16.31 -12.35 6.70
N ALA A 79 -17.34 -13.19 6.44
CA ALA A 79 -17.35 -14.17 5.34
C ALA A 79 -17.10 -13.59 3.94
N LEU A 80 -17.27 -12.28 3.76
CA LEU A 80 -17.06 -11.55 2.50
C LEU A 80 -15.96 -10.47 2.59
N GLY A 81 -15.21 -10.42 3.69
CA GLY A 81 -14.21 -9.38 3.95
C GLY A 81 -13.14 -9.29 2.87
N ASN A 82 -12.79 -10.42 2.26
CA ASN A 82 -11.70 -10.53 1.28
C ASN A 82 -12.13 -10.38 -0.19
N ILE A 83 -13.41 -10.08 -0.48
CA ILE A 83 -13.90 -9.97 -1.88
C ILE A 83 -13.15 -8.90 -2.69
N HIS A 84 -12.74 -7.82 -2.04
CA HIS A 84 -12.06 -6.70 -2.70
C HIS A 84 -10.62 -7.05 -3.12
N ILE A 85 -9.95 -7.98 -2.44
CA ILE A 85 -8.53 -8.33 -2.63
C ILE A 85 -8.27 -8.83 -4.07
N ASN A 86 -9.23 -9.52 -4.67
CA ASN A 86 -9.10 -10.08 -6.02
C ASN A 86 -9.55 -9.13 -7.14
N LYS A 87 -9.98 -7.90 -6.83
CA LYS A 87 -10.53 -6.94 -7.80
C LYS A 87 -9.82 -5.59 -7.74
N LEU A 88 -9.25 -5.19 -8.87
CA LEU A 88 -8.82 -3.80 -9.07
C LEU A 88 -10.07 -2.92 -9.21
N HIS A 89 -10.30 -2.10 -8.19
CA HIS A 89 -11.41 -1.15 -8.17
C HIS A 89 -10.92 0.25 -8.55
N ASP A 90 -11.79 1.05 -9.15
CA ASP A 90 -11.49 2.45 -9.42
C ASP A 90 -11.38 3.21 -8.08
N LYS A 91 -10.14 3.49 -7.66
CA LYS A 91 -9.86 4.21 -6.40
C LYS A 91 -10.45 5.63 -6.39
N THR A 92 -10.91 6.18 -7.52
CA THR A 92 -11.55 7.51 -7.58
C THR A 92 -13.07 7.47 -7.38
N GLU A 93 -13.67 6.28 -7.39
CA GLU A 93 -15.13 6.12 -7.26
C GLU A 93 -15.51 5.17 -6.12
N SER A 94 -14.65 4.19 -5.81
CA SER A 94 -14.86 3.26 -4.70
C SER A 94 -14.95 3.98 -3.35
N GLU A 95 -15.91 3.56 -2.51
CA GLU A 95 -16.04 4.03 -1.13
C GLU A 95 -14.86 3.59 -0.25
N ILE A 96 -14.18 2.48 -0.60
CA ILE A 96 -13.13 1.87 0.24
C ILE A 96 -12.03 2.88 0.62
N PRO A 97 -11.33 3.57 -0.31
CA PRO A 97 -10.34 4.59 0.05
C PRO A 97 -10.91 5.70 0.96
N TYR A 98 -12.16 6.12 0.73
CA TYR A 98 -12.77 7.19 1.52
C TYR A 98 -13.06 6.73 2.95
N VAL A 99 -13.66 5.55 3.12
CA VAL A 99 -13.94 4.94 4.43
C VAL A 99 -12.64 4.66 5.20
N MET A 100 -11.61 4.15 4.53
CA MET A 100 -10.28 3.93 5.13
C MET A 100 -9.63 5.24 5.61
N PHE A 101 -9.72 6.30 4.82
CA PHE A 101 -9.26 7.63 5.23
C PHE A 101 -9.98 8.09 6.50
N LEU A 102 -11.31 8.07 6.52
CA LEU A 102 -12.11 8.48 7.68
C LEU A 102 -11.76 7.67 8.93
N ALA A 103 -11.65 6.34 8.79
CA ALA A 103 -11.26 5.44 9.87
C ALA A 103 -9.85 5.75 10.40
N SER A 104 -8.90 6.05 9.51
CA SER A 104 -7.52 6.39 9.90
C SER A 104 -7.44 7.69 10.69
N VAL A 105 -8.23 8.71 10.30
CA VAL A 105 -8.30 10.00 11.00
C VAL A 105 -8.99 9.83 12.35
N ALA A 106 -10.08 9.07 12.38
CA ALA A 106 -10.82 8.74 13.61
C ALA A 106 -9.92 8.00 14.62
N TYR A 107 -9.19 6.97 14.16
CA TYR A 107 -8.22 6.25 14.98
C TYR A 107 -7.15 7.18 15.55
N TYR A 108 -6.52 7.99 14.69
CA TYR A 108 -5.45 8.89 15.12
C TYR A 108 -5.97 9.95 16.11
N ASN A 109 -7.19 10.46 15.90
CA ASN A 109 -7.85 11.37 16.83
C ASN A 109 -8.05 10.73 18.21
N VAL A 110 -8.49 9.47 18.28
CA VAL A 110 -8.61 8.75 19.57
C VAL A 110 -7.23 8.51 20.19
N LEU A 111 -6.24 8.15 19.39
CA LEU A 111 -4.90 7.79 19.86
C LEU A 111 -4.10 8.98 20.40
N LYS A 112 -4.17 10.13 19.72
CA LYS A 112 -3.34 11.31 19.99
C LYS A 112 -4.12 12.53 20.45
N GLY A 113 -5.44 12.51 20.35
CA GLY A 113 -6.31 13.63 20.68
C GLY A 113 -6.67 13.69 22.15
N ASN A 114 -7.06 14.87 22.60
CA ASN A 114 -7.56 15.06 23.95
C ASN A 114 -9.01 14.56 24.03
N VAL A 115 -9.18 13.43 24.73
CA VAL A 115 -10.42 12.64 24.86
C VAL A 115 -11.66 13.46 25.25
N LYS A 116 -11.51 14.63 25.89
CA LYS A 116 -12.63 15.39 26.46
C LYS A 116 -13.17 16.53 25.60
N GLU A 117 -12.45 17.01 24.58
CA GLU A 117 -12.83 18.27 23.90
C GLU A 117 -12.64 18.25 22.37
N ASP A 118 -11.83 17.34 21.83
CA ASP A 118 -11.28 17.52 20.48
C ASP A 118 -11.93 16.61 19.42
N ASN A 119 -13.20 16.87 19.13
CA ASN A 119 -13.98 16.21 18.08
C ASN A 119 -13.82 16.87 16.71
N ARG A 120 -12.82 17.75 16.54
CA ARG A 120 -12.53 18.44 15.29
C ARG A 120 -11.09 18.16 14.89
N VAL A 121 -10.89 17.69 13.68
CA VAL A 121 -9.57 17.48 13.10
C VAL A 121 -9.41 18.41 11.91
N ASN A 122 -8.37 19.22 11.91
CA ASN A 122 -7.96 20.00 10.75
C ASN A 122 -6.71 19.36 10.16
N ILE A 123 -6.71 19.05 8.86
CA ILE A 123 -5.57 18.50 8.13
C ILE A 123 -5.12 19.57 7.12
N ASN A 124 -3.97 20.18 7.38
CA ASN A 124 -3.46 21.26 6.54
C ASN A 124 -3.08 20.74 5.15
N TYR A 125 -2.45 19.55 5.12
CA TYR A 125 -1.97 18.95 3.87
C TYR A 125 -2.19 17.43 3.87
N PHE A 126 -3.16 16.99 3.07
CA PHE A 126 -3.39 15.59 2.73
C PHE A 126 -2.72 15.24 1.40
N SER A 127 -2.05 14.09 1.34
CA SER A 127 -1.49 13.57 0.09
C SER A 127 -1.74 12.09 -0.07
N THR A 128 -2.04 11.69 -1.29
CA THR A 128 -2.12 10.29 -1.69
C THR A 128 -1.59 10.09 -3.10
N MET A 129 -1.81 8.92 -3.69
CA MET A 129 -1.38 8.58 -5.04
C MET A 129 -2.34 7.60 -5.71
N LEU A 130 -2.23 7.51 -7.04
CA LEU A 130 -2.97 6.56 -7.85
C LEU A 130 -2.04 5.63 -8.61
N PRO A 131 -2.46 4.36 -8.81
CA PRO A 131 -1.69 3.38 -9.54
C PRO A 131 -1.69 3.69 -11.04
N VAL A 132 -0.64 3.27 -11.74
CA VAL A 132 -0.41 3.61 -13.15
C VAL A 132 -1.52 3.05 -14.04
N TRP A 133 -2.06 1.86 -13.74
CA TRP A 133 -3.17 1.30 -14.51
C TRP A 133 -4.41 2.19 -14.55
N LEU A 134 -4.72 2.88 -13.44
CA LEU A 134 -5.90 3.74 -13.34
C LEU A 134 -5.65 5.07 -14.04
N LEU A 135 -4.46 5.64 -13.84
CA LEU A 135 -4.02 6.84 -14.54
C LEU A 135 -4.01 6.63 -16.06
N LYS A 136 -3.65 5.44 -16.53
CA LYS A 136 -3.66 5.08 -17.95
C LYS A 136 -5.06 5.01 -18.59
N LYS A 137 -6.15 5.09 -17.83
CA LYS A 137 -7.51 5.17 -18.38
C LYS A 137 -7.89 6.57 -18.90
N THR A 138 -7.14 7.61 -18.52
CA THR A 138 -7.35 8.98 -19.03
C THR A 138 -6.20 9.43 -19.92
N ASN A 139 -6.43 10.40 -20.79
CA ASN A 139 -5.41 11.01 -21.64
C ASN A 139 -4.39 11.83 -20.83
N LYS A 140 -4.85 12.54 -19.78
CA LYS A 140 -4.01 13.34 -18.90
C LYS A 140 -4.08 12.82 -17.48
N PHE A 141 -2.95 12.38 -16.93
CA PHE A 141 -2.89 11.86 -15.56
C PHE A 141 -3.38 12.87 -14.52
N SER A 142 -3.15 14.16 -14.76
CA SER A 142 -3.64 15.25 -13.91
C SER A 142 -5.15 15.20 -13.68
N ASP A 143 -5.94 14.76 -14.66
CA ASP A 143 -7.40 14.77 -14.54
C ASP A 143 -7.85 13.76 -13.47
N MET A 144 -7.26 12.57 -13.48
CA MET A 144 -7.55 11.53 -12.49
C MET A 144 -6.96 11.86 -11.12
N GLN A 145 -5.76 12.44 -11.08
CA GLN A 145 -5.15 12.92 -9.84
C GLN A 145 -5.99 14.02 -9.18
N ASN A 146 -6.49 14.98 -9.96
CA ASN A 146 -7.37 16.04 -9.46
C ASN A 146 -8.71 15.49 -8.98
N LYS A 147 -9.29 14.51 -9.72
CA LYS A 147 -10.50 13.79 -9.29
C LYS A 147 -10.28 13.13 -7.93
N MET A 148 -9.19 12.38 -7.76
CA MET A 148 -8.86 11.71 -6.49
C MET A 148 -8.63 12.71 -5.36
N ALA A 149 -7.84 13.75 -5.58
CA ALA A 149 -7.56 14.76 -4.56
C ALA A 149 -8.83 15.48 -4.08
N SER A 150 -9.74 15.80 -5.01
CA SER A 150 -11.00 16.49 -4.69
C SER A 150 -11.92 15.68 -3.77
N ARG A 151 -11.79 14.35 -3.73
CA ARG A 151 -12.59 13.49 -2.84
C ARG A 151 -12.32 13.75 -1.35
N PHE A 152 -11.10 14.18 -1.02
CA PHE A 152 -10.64 14.33 0.35
C PHE A 152 -10.49 15.79 0.76
N LYS A 153 -10.75 16.75 -0.13
CA LYS A 153 -10.65 18.18 0.20
C LYS A 153 -11.97 18.65 0.79
N GLY A 154 -11.92 19.46 1.85
CA GLY A 154 -13.08 20.10 2.44
C GLY A 154 -13.56 19.41 3.71
N GLU A 155 -14.88 19.46 3.95
CA GLU A 155 -15.51 18.99 5.18
C GLU A 155 -15.95 17.53 5.07
N HIS A 156 -15.66 16.76 6.12
CA HIS A 156 -16.08 15.39 6.28
C HIS A 156 -16.54 15.15 7.72
N GLN A 157 -17.31 14.08 7.91
CA GLN A 157 -17.74 13.66 9.24
C GLN A 157 -17.76 12.14 9.33
N VAL A 158 -17.30 11.63 10.47
CA VAL A 158 -17.32 10.21 10.79
C VAL A 158 -17.75 10.01 12.24
N ALA A 159 -18.68 9.10 12.47
CA ALA A 159 -19.03 8.65 13.80
C ALA A 159 -18.27 7.35 14.11
N ILE A 160 -17.55 7.32 15.24
CA ILE A 160 -17.02 6.08 15.80
C ILE A 160 -18.14 5.44 16.59
N LEU A 161 -18.46 4.19 16.28
CA LEU A 161 -19.52 3.40 16.92
C LEU A 161 -18.96 2.26 17.79
N THR A 162 -17.65 2.06 17.78
CA THR A 162 -16.98 1.07 18.64
C THR A 162 -17.19 1.43 20.12
N PRO A 163 -17.81 0.54 20.93
CA PRO A 163 -18.12 0.84 22.32
C PRO A 163 -16.89 1.20 23.16
N GLY A 164 -16.96 2.33 23.87
CA GLY A 164 -15.86 2.92 24.66
C GLY A 164 -15.11 4.06 23.97
N PHE A 165 -15.32 4.24 22.66
CA PHE A 165 -14.69 5.31 21.86
C PHE A 165 -15.70 6.21 21.14
N GLU A 166 -16.98 6.05 21.43
CA GLU A 166 -18.08 6.68 20.70
C GLU A 166 -17.94 8.20 20.67
N ARG A 167 -17.89 8.74 19.45
CA ARG A 167 -17.87 10.18 19.19
C ARG A 167 -18.10 10.46 17.72
N VAL A 168 -18.50 11.69 17.42
CA VAL A 168 -18.57 12.20 16.05
C VAL A 168 -17.37 13.10 15.82
N VAL A 169 -16.53 12.77 14.85
CA VAL A 169 -15.34 13.54 14.46
C VAL A 169 -15.68 14.33 13.20
N ALA A 170 -15.58 15.66 13.29
CA ALA A 170 -15.61 16.55 12.13
C ALA A 170 -14.18 16.71 11.61
N ILE A 171 -13.98 16.57 10.30
CA ILE A 171 -12.66 16.58 9.65
C ILE A 171 -12.68 17.64 8.57
N HIS A 172 -11.79 18.63 8.66
CA HIS A 172 -11.52 19.58 7.59
C HIS A 172 -10.19 19.26 6.93
N VAL A 173 -10.15 19.24 5.61
CA VAL A 173 -8.90 19.10 4.84
C VAL A 173 -8.70 20.33 3.97
N GLU A 174 -7.70 21.13 4.31
CA GLU A 174 -7.42 22.40 3.64
C GLU A 174 -6.87 22.18 2.22
N THR A 175 -5.81 21.37 2.13
CA THR A 175 -5.13 21.01 0.87
C THR A 175 -5.12 19.50 0.70
N SER A 176 -5.44 19.05 -0.52
CA SER A 176 -5.36 17.65 -0.92
C SER A 176 -4.60 17.54 -2.23
N LYS A 177 -3.65 16.59 -2.31
CA LYS A 177 -2.85 16.32 -3.51
C LYS A 177 -2.83 14.82 -3.82
N CYS A 178 -2.74 14.49 -5.10
CA CYS A 178 -2.60 13.12 -5.57
C CYS A 178 -1.39 13.00 -6.49
N ARG A 179 -0.52 12.03 -6.24
CA ARG A 179 0.70 11.74 -7.02
C ARG A 179 0.55 10.47 -7.85
N ILE A 180 1.61 10.12 -8.56
CA ILE A 180 1.71 8.89 -9.35
C ILE A 180 2.42 7.86 -8.49
N GLU A 181 1.75 6.76 -8.18
CA GLU A 181 2.36 5.62 -7.47
C GLU A 181 3.58 5.11 -8.24
N SER A 182 4.56 4.55 -7.52
CA SER A 182 5.88 4.14 -8.03
C SER A 182 6.79 5.30 -8.48
N GLU A 183 6.32 6.26 -9.28
CA GLU A 183 7.12 7.42 -9.67
C GLU A 183 7.47 8.29 -8.47
N VAL A 184 6.52 8.49 -7.56
CA VAL A 184 6.71 9.33 -6.37
C VAL A 184 7.79 8.79 -5.42
N ALA A 185 8.02 7.47 -5.42
CA ALA A 185 9.06 6.83 -4.60
C ALA A 185 10.47 7.35 -4.92
N ARG A 186 10.71 7.88 -6.12
CA ARG A 186 12.02 8.46 -6.46
C ARG A 186 12.45 9.57 -5.51
N TRP A 187 11.50 10.29 -4.89
CA TRP A 187 11.81 11.33 -3.92
C TRP A 187 12.44 10.75 -2.65
N ALA A 188 11.97 9.58 -2.20
CA ALA A 188 12.55 8.85 -1.07
C ALA A 188 13.95 8.31 -1.34
N ILE A 189 14.28 8.05 -2.61
CA ILE A 189 15.64 7.68 -3.03
C ILE A 189 16.54 8.92 -3.08
N LYS A 190 16.02 10.06 -3.54
CA LYS A 190 16.79 11.31 -3.70
C LYS A 190 17.06 12.02 -2.38
N LYS A 191 16.08 12.05 -1.47
CA LYS A 191 16.11 12.90 -0.28
C LYS A 191 15.73 12.17 1.00
N ASP A 192 16.18 12.69 2.13
CA ASP A 192 15.67 12.34 3.45
C ASP A 192 14.50 13.24 3.88
N PHE A 193 13.99 13.02 5.09
CA PHE A 193 12.88 13.80 5.64
C PHE A 193 13.27 15.22 6.07
N ASP A 194 14.57 15.53 6.14
CA ASP A 194 15.09 16.89 6.34
C ASP A 194 15.41 17.58 5.00
N LEU A 195 14.96 16.96 3.89
CA LEU A 195 15.08 17.41 2.51
C LEU A 195 16.53 17.49 2.00
N GLN A 196 17.47 16.86 2.72
CA GLN A 196 18.87 16.73 2.29
C GLN A 196 18.99 15.65 1.22
N ASP A 197 19.94 15.83 0.30
CA ASP A 197 20.21 14.84 -0.73
C ASP A 197 20.89 13.62 -0.10
N ARG A 198 20.41 12.42 -0.44
CA ARG A 198 20.98 11.15 0.01
C ARG A 198 22.23 10.83 -0.80
N GLN A 199 23.33 10.46 -0.13
CA GLN A 199 24.58 10.14 -0.80
C GLN A 199 24.43 8.93 -1.73
N GLU A 200 23.59 7.97 -1.36
CA GLU A 200 23.29 6.76 -2.14
C GLU A 200 22.63 7.09 -3.49
N ALA A 201 21.94 8.23 -3.59
CA ALA A 201 21.31 8.69 -4.83
C ALA A 201 22.34 8.97 -5.95
N ASN A 202 23.60 9.25 -5.59
CA ASN A 202 24.68 9.48 -6.55
C ASN A 202 24.95 8.26 -7.42
N SER A 203 24.67 7.06 -6.92
CA SER A 203 24.83 5.81 -7.68
C SER A 203 23.88 5.72 -8.89
N PHE A 204 22.90 6.60 -9.01
CA PHE A 204 21.94 6.68 -10.11
C PHE A 204 22.18 7.87 -11.06
N GLN A 205 23.18 8.72 -10.80
CA GLN A 205 23.38 9.99 -11.52
C GLN A 205 23.50 9.82 -13.04
N ASN A 206 24.17 8.74 -13.48
CA ASN A 206 24.45 8.46 -14.88
C ASN A 206 23.61 7.30 -15.46
N TYR A 207 22.59 6.83 -14.73
CA TYR A 207 21.82 5.65 -15.10
C TYR A 207 20.33 5.96 -15.19
N GLU A 208 19.72 5.62 -16.32
CA GLU A 208 18.26 5.47 -16.37
C GLU A 208 17.87 4.36 -15.39
N THR A 209 16.80 4.61 -14.62
CA THR A 209 16.43 3.77 -13.48
C THR A 209 14.99 3.32 -13.61
N LEU A 210 14.76 2.01 -13.63
CA LEU A 210 13.43 1.44 -13.58
C LEU A 210 13.03 1.16 -12.12
N ILE A 211 12.07 1.91 -11.60
CA ILE A 211 11.38 1.54 -10.37
C ILE A 211 10.39 0.43 -10.71
N VAL A 212 10.52 -0.70 -10.01
CA VAL A 212 9.65 -1.88 -10.13
C VAL A 212 8.88 -2.00 -8.82
N ASP A 213 7.64 -1.53 -8.82
CA ASP A 213 6.77 -1.51 -7.66
C ASP A 213 5.90 -2.76 -7.62
N LEU A 214 6.24 -3.63 -6.68
CA LEU A 214 5.69 -4.97 -6.53
C LEU A 214 4.58 -4.92 -5.49
N GLY A 215 3.34 -4.77 -5.96
CA GLY A 215 2.13 -4.88 -5.16
C GLY A 215 1.47 -6.26 -5.26
N GLY A 216 0.51 -6.55 -4.37
CA GLY A 216 -0.24 -7.81 -4.43
C GLY A 216 -1.15 -7.91 -5.66
N GLY A 217 -1.79 -6.80 -6.04
CA GLY A 217 -2.74 -6.74 -7.15
C GLY A 217 -2.13 -6.33 -8.50
N THR A 218 -1.07 -5.53 -8.47
CA THR A 218 -0.41 -4.97 -9.66
C THR A 218 1.10 -4.91 -9.50
N VAL A 219 1.79 -4.89 -10.64
CA VAL A 219 3.18 -4.45 -10.71
C VAL A 219 3.22 -3.15 -11.51
N ASP A 220 3.58 -2.06 -10.85
CA ASP A 220 3.66 -0.73 -11.46
C ASP A 220 5.14 -0.40 -11.76
N LEU A 221 5.39 0.18 -12.93
CA LEU A 221 6.73 0.40 -13.46
C LEU A 221 6.92 1.88 -13.81
N ALA A 222 8.03 2.46 -13.38
CA ALA A 222 8.42 3.83 -13.73
C ALA A 222 9.87 3.91 -14.21
N LEU A 223 10.06 4.13 -15.51
CA LEU A 223 11.36 4.38 -16.12
C LEU A 223 11.74 5.85 -15.96
N LEU A 224 12.66 6.08 -15.03
CA LEU A 224 13.23 7.38 -14.70
C LEU A 224 14.43 7.69 -15.57
N GLN A 225 14.58 8.99 -15.84
CA GLN A 225 15.76 9.52 -16.51
C GLN A 225 16.98 9.53 -15.57
N ALA A 226 18.17 9.59 -16.17
CA ALA A 226 19.44 9.60 -15.42
C ALA A 226 19.42 10.64 -14.28
N GLY A 227 19.89 10.22 -13.09
CA GLY A 227 19.82 11.03 -11.88
C GLY A 227 18.44 11.06 -11.22
N LEU A 228 17.63 10.01 -11.42
CA LEU A 228 16.27 9.90 -10.87
C LEU A 228 15.41 11.11 -11.25
N GLN A 229 15.53 11.52 -12.51
CA GLN A 229 14.74 12.59 -13.11
C GLN A 229 13.38 12.03 -13.54
N SER A 230 12.39 12.92 -13.68
CA SER A 230 11.03 12.52 -14.02
C SER A 230 10.96 11.69 -15.31
N PRO A 231 9.98 10.78 -15.43
CA PRO A 231 9.76 10.02 -16.67
C PRO A 231 9.58 10.96 -17.87
N LYS A 232 10.14 10.61 -19.05
CA LYS A 232 10.08 11.47 -20.25
C LYS A 232 8.66 11.63 -20.79
N SER A 233 7.85 10.59 -20.64
CA SER A 233 6.54 10.50 -21.27
C SER A 233 5.65 9.52 -20.54
N ARG A 234 4.39 9.46 -20.95
CA ARG A 234 3.42 8.45 -20.51
C ARG A 234 3.91 7.01 -20.74
N ASP A 235 4.69 6.76 -21.79
CA ASP A 235 5.18 5.43 -22.14
C ASP A 235 6.32 4.97 -21.22
N SER A 236 6.95 5.91 -20.51
CA SER A 236 7.91 5.62 -19.44
C SER A 236 7.25 5.09 -18.16
N LEU A 237 5.91 5.00 -18.13
CA LEU A 237 5.15 4.42 -17.02
C LEU A 237 4.38 3.22 -17.56
N ASN A 238 4.37 2.10 -16.84
CA ASN A 238 3.57 0.94 -17.21
C ASN A 238 3.02 0.19 -15.99
N CYS A 239 2.08 -0.73 -16.21
CA CYS A 239 1.53 -1.56 -15.16
C CYS A 239 1.17 -2.93 -15.70
N PHE A 240 1.40 -3.97 -14.89
CA PHE A 240 0.93 -5.32 -15.13
C PHE A 240 -0.18 -5.66 -14.14
N ALA A 241 -1.40 -5.82 -14.64
CA ALA A 241 -2.57 -6.25 -13.87
C ALA A 241 -2.94 -7.73 -14.13
N ASP A 242 -2.37 -8.32 -15.17
CA ASP A 242 -2.61 -9.68 -15.64
C ASP A 242 -1.69 -10.72 -14.97
N ILE A 243 -0.59 -10.29 -14.32
CA ILE A 243 0.30 -11.15 -13.52
C ILE A 243 0.25 -10.76 -12.03
N SER A 244 -0.95 -10.76 -11.45
CA SER A 244 -1.12 -10.44 -10.03
C SER A 244 -0.50 -11.52 -9.12
N TYR A 245 0.30 -11.09 -8.14
CA TYR A 245 0.84 -11.97 -7.09
C TYR A 245 -0.27 -12.67 -6.31
N LEU A 246 -1.31 -11.95 -5.90
CA LEU A 246 -2.45 -12.52 -5.16
C LEU A 246 -3.16 -13.62 -5.96
N LYS A 247 -3.35 -13.42 -7.27
CA LYS A 247 -3.90 -14.47 -8.14
C LYS A 247 -2.96 -15.67 -8.27
N HIS A 248 -1.65 -15.42 -8.32
CA HIS A 248 -0.63 -16.48 -8.39
C HIS A 248 -0.64 -17.35 -7.14
N ILE A 249 -0.66 -16.74 -5.95
CA ILE A 249 -0.71 -17.50 -4.69
C ILE A 249 -2.07 -18.14 -4.43
N GLU A 250 -3.19 -17.56 -4.90
CA GLU A 250 -4.49 -18.22 -4.85
C GLU A 250 -4.52 -19.49 -5.71
N LYS A 251 -3.89 -19.46 -6.88
CA LYS A 251 -3.71 -20.66 -7.70
C LYS A 251 -2.91 -21.72 -6.92
N LEU A 252 -1.77 -21.34 -6.34
CA LEU A 252 -0.98 -22.24 -5.49
C LEU A 252 -1.82 -22.83 -4.35
N ARG A 253 -2.62 -22.02 -3.67
CA ARG A 253 -3.52 -22.45 -2.60
C ARG A 253 -4.50 -23.51 -3.11
N SER A 254 -5.27 -23.15 -4.14
CA SER A 254 -6.34 -24.01 -4.66
C SER A 254 -5.83 -25.34 -5.24
N GLU A 255 -4.63 -25.35 -5.82
CA GLU A 255 -4.07 -26.54 -6.47
C GLU A 255 -3.21 -27.41 -5.54
N LYS A 256 -2.47 -26.80 -4.59
CA LYS A 256 -1.45 -27.52 -3.80
C LYS A 256 -1.61 -27.40 -2.29
N LEU A 257 -2.24 -26.35 -1.77
CA LEU A 257 -2.24 -26.04 -0.33
C LEU A 257 -3.66 -25.87 0.27
N LEU A 258 -4.67 -26.44 -0.40
CA LEU A 258 -6.07 -26.29 -0.02
C LEU A 258 -6.36 -26.86 1.38
N GLU A 259 -5.65 -27.91 1.77
CA GLU A 259 -5.76 -28.54 3.10
C GLU A 259 -5.10 -27.70 4.22
N ASN A 260 -4.29 -26.69 3.87
CA ASN A 260 -3.51 -25.92 4.82
C ASN A 260 -4.02 -24.48 5.03
N PHE A 261 -4.76 -23.94 4.06
CA PHE A 261 -5.23 -22.56 4.07
C PHE A 261 -6.63 -22.45 3.48
N ASP A 262 -7.54 -21.90 4.27
CA ASP A 262 -8.95 -21.71 3.90
C ASP A 262 -9.12 -20.64 2.82
N ASP A 263 -8.23 -19.64 2.80
CA ASP A 263 -8.28 -18.52 1.86
C ASP A 263 -6.89 -18.00 1.46
N VAL A 264 -6.85 -17.17 0.41
CA VAL A 264 -5.59 -16.58 -0.10
C VAL A 264 -4.88 -15.71 0.94
N ARG A 265 -5.62 -15.11 1.86
CA ARG A 265 -5.10 -14.12 2.81
C ARG A 265 -4.29 -14.79 3.89
N SER A 266 -4.81 -15.87 4.47
CA SER A 266 -4.08 -16.73 5.41
C SER A 266 -2.80 -17.31 4.80
N LEU A 267 -2.81 -17.65 3.50
CA LEU A 267 -1.58 -18.04 2.79
C LEU A 267 -0.61 -16.85 2.60
N GLU A 268 -1.10 -15.68 2.19
CA GLU A 268 -0.29 -14.45 2.04
C GLU A 268 0.44 -14.11 3.35
N GLU A 269 -0.30 -14.09 4.46
CA GLU A 269 0.25 -13.82 5.79
C GLU A 269 1.24 -14.89 6.24
N PHE A 270 0.94 -16.16 5.98
CA PHE A 270 1.88 -17.24 6.24
C PHE A 270 3.18 -17.06 5.47
N ILE A 271 3.11 -16.68 4.20
CA ILE A 271 4.31 -16.40 3.39
C ILE A 271 5.10 -15.24 3.99
N ILE A 272 4.45 -14.10 4.25
CA ILE A 272 5.09 -12.90 4.84
C ILE A 272 5.82 -13.25 6.13
N ASN A 273 5.19 -14.02 7.02
CA ASN A 273 5.71 -14.35 8.34
C ASN A 273 6.82 -15.42 8.32
N ASN A 274 7.02 -16.12 7.20
CA ASN A 274 7.92 -17.27 7.14
C ASN A 274 8.95 -17.24 6.00
N ILE A 275 8.86 -16.31 5.05
CA ILE A 275 9.72 -16.32 3.85
C ILE A 275 11.23 -16.20 4.14
N GLU A 276 11.59 -15.49 5.21
CA GLU A 276 12.99 -15.34 5.65
C GLU A 276 13.50 -16.54 6.48
N LYS A 277 12.62 -17.47 6.85
CA LYS A 277 12.99 -18.63 7.66
C LYS A 277 13.56 -19.74 6.77
N THR A 278 14.46 -20.55 7.33
CA THR A 278 14.99 -21.74 6.64
C THR A 278 13.89 -22.74 6.30
N LYS A 279 12.82 -22.79 7.10
CA LYS A 279 11.65 -23.63 6.89
C LYS A 279 10.35 -22.87 7.10
N MET A 280 9.40 -23.09 6.21
CA MET A 280 8.03 -22.60 6.27
C MET A 280 7.11 -23.71 6.81
N GLU A 281 7.15 -23.94 8.13
CA GLU A 281 6.34 -24.97 8.79
C GLU A 281 4.95 -24.44 9.14
N GLN A 282 3.90 -25.03 8.57
CA GLN A 282 2.52 -24.80 9.01
C GLN A 282 2.18 -25.77 10.14
N ARG A 283 1.55 -25.27 11.20
CA ARG A 283 1.16 -26.06 12.36
C ARG A 283 -0.36 -26.09 12.49
N ASP A 284 -0.93 -27.30 12.45
CA ASP A 284 -2.35 -27.48 12.71
C ASP A 284 -2.66 -27.17 14.19
N GLY A 285 -3.63 -26.29 14.42
CA GLY A 285 -3.98 -25.82 15.77
C GLY A 285 -4.59 -26.90 16.65
N ASN A 286 -5.26 -27.89 16.06
CA ASN A 286 -5.98 -28.94 16.79
C ASN A 286 -5.09 -30.14 17.13
N SER A 287 -4.35 -30.66 16.15
CA SER A 287 -3.50 -31.85 16.29
C SER A 287 -2.05 -31.53 16.64
N GLY A 288 -1.61 -30.28 16.44
CA GLY A 288 -0.22 -29.88 16.56
C GLY A 288 0.70 -30.43 15.47
N LYS A 289 0.15 -31.15 14.46
CA LYS A 289 0.91 -31.69 13.33
C LYS A 289 1.57 -30.56 12.56
N LYS A 290 2.82 -30.79 12.14
CA LYS A 290 3.60 -29.86 11.33
C LYS A 290 3.71 -30.35 9.90
N VAL A 291 3.60 -29.42 8.96
CA VAL A 291 3.83 -29.66 7.53
C VAL A 291 4.83 -28.63 7.03
N ASP A 292 5.93 -29.09 6.44
CA ASP A 292 6.93 -28.22 5.82
C ASP A 292 6.49 -27.87 4.40
N LEU A 293 6.18 -26.59 4.16
CA LEU A 293 5.65 -26.08 2.89
C LEU A 293 6.71 -25.35 2.06
N THR A 294 7.97 -25.40 2.48
CA THR A 294 9.05 -24.57 1.92
C THR A 294 9.23 -24.77 0.41
N GLU A 295 9.35 -26.03 -0.05
CA GLU A 295 9.61 -26.30 -1.47
C GLU A 295 8.44 -25.86 -2.36
N SER A 296 7.20 -26.22 -1.98
CA SER A 296 6.00 -25.89 -2.74
C SER A 296 5.83 -24.37 -2.93
N ILE A 297 6.09 -23.60 -1.88
CA ILE A 297 6.02 -22.13 -1.93
C ILE A 297 7.19 -21.56 -2.74
N HIS A 298 8.42 -21.99 -2.46
CA HIS A 298 9.61 -21.47 -3.15
C HIS A 298 9.59 -21.74 -4.66
N GLU A 299 9.19 -22.94 -5.09
CA GLU A 299 9.04 -23.25 -6.52
C GLU A 299 8.03 -22.32 -7.19
N SER A 300 6.88 -22.12 -6.56
CA SER A 300 5.84 -21.22 -7.06
C SER A 300 6.32 -19.77 -7.17
N LEU A 301 7.04 -19.27 -6.17
CA LEU A 301 7.58 -17.91 -6.19
C LEU A 301 8.70 -17.73 -7.22
N ARG A 302 9.52 -18.76 -7.47
CA ARG A 302 10.49 -18.76 -8.57
C ARG A 302 9.81 -18.69 -9.94
N GLU A 303 8.76 -19.48 -10.15
CA GLU A 303 7.98 -19.46 -11.39
C GLU A 303 7.40 -18.05 -11.65
N TYR A 304 6.75 -17.47 -10.64
CA TYR A 304 6.23 -16.10 -10.72
C TYR A 304 7.31 -15.09 -11.07
N THR A 305 8.47 -15.19 -10.41
CA THR A 305 9.59 -14.27 -10.63
C THR A 305 10.14 -14.37 -12.04
N GLN A 306 10.25 -15.57 -12.62
CA GLN A 306 10.70 -15.73 -13.99
C GLN A 306 9.75 -15.08 -14.99
N ILE A 307 8.44 -15.22 -14.79
CA ILE A 307 7.41 -14.57 -15.62
C ILE A 307 7.51 -13.05 -15.50
N LEU A 308 7.61 -12.55 -14.26
CA LEU A 308 7.73 -11.14 -13.95
C LEU A 308 8.93 -10.50 -14.64
N LEU A 309 10.13 -11.05 -14.46
CA LEU A 309 11.37 -10.48 -15.00
C LEU A 309 11.36 -10.48 -16.53
N THR A 310 10.94 -11.57 -17.16
CA THR A 310 10.80 -11.64 -18.62
C THR A 310 9.85 -10.56 -19.14
N LYS A 311 8.75 -10.29 -18.43
CA LYS A 311 7.80 -9.27 -18.83
C LYS A 311 8.33 -7.85 -18.65
N ILE A 312 9.09 -7.59 -17.58
CA ILE A 312 9.78 -6.32 -17.36
C ILE A 312 10.76 -6.05 -18.51
N GLU A 313 11.61 -7.03 -18.84
CA GLU A 313 12.59 -6.95 -19.92
C GLU A 313 11.94 -6.68 -21.28
N ASN A 314 10.82 -7.33 -21.58
CA ASN A 314 10.08 -7.11 -22.83
C ASN A 314 9.40 -5.72 -22.88
N THR A 315 9.06 -5.16 -21.73
CA THR A 315 8.35 -3.87 -21.65
C THR A 315 9.31 -2.69 -21.75
N PHE A 316 10.45 -2.79 -21.06
CA PHE A 316 11.51 -1.80 -21.09
C PHE A 316 12.82 -2.47 -21.48
N PRO A 317 12.99 -2.83 -22.76
CA PRO A 317 14.21 -3.46 -23.22
C PRO A 317 15.38 -2.49 -23.03
N SER A 318 16.42 -2.93 -22.31
CA SER A 318 17.66 -2.18 -22.19
C SER A 318 18.28 -1.99 -23.59
N PRO A 319 18.62 -0.76 -23.99
CA PRO A 319 19.38 -0.54 -25.21
C PRO A 319 20.72 -1.28 -25.17
N LYS A 320 21.22 -1.77 -26.32
CA LYS A 320 22.46 -2.57 -26.38
C LYS A 320 23.69 -1.85 -25.83
N ASP A 321 23.64 -0.53 -25.80
CA ASP A 321 24.69 0.39 -25.36
C ASP A 321 24.41 1.03 -23.98
N LYS A 322 23.33 0.65 -23.30
CA LYS A 322 22.96 1.22 -22.00
C LYS A 322 22.63 0.15 -20.97
N VAL A 323 22.98 0.45 -19.73
CA VAL A 323 22.62 -0.36 -18.57
C VAL A 323 21.59 0.41 -17.75
N TYR A 324 20.45 -0.22 -17.46
CA TYR A 324 19.48 0.29 -16.50
C TYR A 324 19.84 -0.18 -15.10
N LYS A 325 19.54 0.68 -14.11
CA LYS A 325 19.39 0.22 -12.74
C LYS A 325 17.93 -0.09 -12.45
N TYR A 326 17.69 -1.14 -11.69
CA TYR A 326 16.40 -1.62 -11.25
C TYR A 326 16.29 -1.39 -9.76
N VAL A 327 15.23 -0.73 -9.32
CA VAL A 327 14.93 -0.53 -7.89
C VAL A 327 13.61 -1.22 -7.60
N TYR A 328 13.67 -2.29 -6.82
CA TYR A 328 12.50 -3.09 -6.45
C TYR A 328 11.88 -2.56 -5.15
N ILE A 329 10.63 -2.13 -5.22
CA ILE A 329 9.87 -1.52 -4.12
C ILE A 329 8.52 -2.23 -3.95
N GLY A 330 7.74 -1.83 -2.94
CA GLY A 330 6.37 -2.32 -2.76
C GLY A 330 6.24 -3.49 -1.78
N GLY A 331 4.99 -3.86 -1.49
CA GLY A 331 4.64 -4.79 -0.42
C GLY A 331 5.22 -6.20 -0.55
N ILE A 332 5.42 -6.69 -1.77
CA ILE A 332 5.94 -8.05 -2.00
C ILE A 332 7.42 -8.07 -2.41
N ALA A 333 8.09 -6.92 -2.48
CA ALA A 333 9.51 -6.87 -2.89
C ALA A 333 10.41 -7.68 -1.96
N GLY A 334 10.17 -7.62 -0.65
CA GLY A 334 10.90 -8.44 0.32
C GLY A 334 10.68 -9.94 0.08
N ILE A 335 9.44 -10.34 -0.16
CA ILE A 335 9.05 -11.74 -0.42
C ILE A 335 9.76 -12.30 -1.66
N LEU A 336 9.86 -11.49 -2.72
CA LEU A 336 10.43 -11.92 -4.00
C LEU A 336 11.94 -11.72 -4.11
N LYS A 337 12.56 -11.01 -3.16
CA LYS A 337 13.96 -10.58 -3.23
C LYS A 337 14.89 -11.72 -3.60
N ARG A 338 14.89 -12.79 -2.81
CA ARG A 338 15.77 -13.95 -3.02
C ARG A 338 15.59 -14.56 -4.42
N PHE A 339 14.36 -14.71 -4.88
CA PHE A 339 14.08 -15.35 -6.17
C PHE A 339 14.45 -14.45 -7.35
N ILE A 340 14.30 -13.13 -7.19
CA ILE A 340 14.78 -12.15 -8.17
C ILE A 340 16.30 -12.23 -8.23
N GLU A 341 16.99 -12.19 -7.10
CA GLU A 341 18.44 -12.31 -7.00
C GLU A 341 18.95 -13.61 -7.65
N GLU A 342 18.37 -14.77 -7.31
CA GLU A 342 18.68 -16.08 -7.92
C GLU A 342 18.51 -16.06 -9.45
N SER A 343 17.43 -15.44 -9.94
CA SER A 343 17.14 -15.37 -11.37
C SER A 343 18.08 -14.42 -12.11
N ILE A 344 18.45 -13.29 -11.51
CA ILE A 344 19.40 -12.33 -12.11
C ILE A 344 20.82 -12.92 -12.11
N ASP A 345 21.24 -13.58 -11.03
CA ASP A 345 22.54 -14.28 -10.97
C ASP A 345 22.66 -15.31 -12.08
N THR A 346 21.60 -16.08 -12.33
CA THR A 346 21.57 -17.10 -13.40
C THR A 346 21.60 -16.49 -14.79
N ARG A 347 20.89 -15.37 -15.02
CA ARG A 347 20.75 -14.75 -16.35
C ARG A 347 21.92 -13.86 -16.73
N TYR A 348 22.44 -13.11 -15.76
CA TYR A 348 23.32 -11.96 -15.98
C TYR A 348 24.59 -11.99 -15.11
N GLY A 349 24.63 -12.85 -14.10
CA GLY A 349 25.78 -12.96 -13.20
C GLY A 349 25.70 -12.04 -11.97
N VAL A 350 26.46 -12.44 -10.95
CA VAL A 350 26.44 -11.83 -9.61
C VAL A 350 26.82 -10.35 -9.63
N GLU A 351 27.78 -9.96 -10.47
CA GLU A 351 28.22 -8.56 -10.56
C GLU A 351 27.09 -7.64 -11.06
N ILE A 352 26.32 -8.07 -12.06
CA ILE A 352 25.19 -7.29 -12.59
C ILE A 352 24.10 -7.20 -11.53
N ARG A 353 23.80 -8.29 -10.80
CA ARG A 353 22.85 -8.26 -9.70
C ARG A 353 23.23 -7.20 -8.66
N GLU A 354 24.46 -7.24 -8.15
CA GLU A 354 24.90 -6.36 -7.06
C GLU A 354 24.93 -4.89 -7.46
N GLN A 355 25.34 -4.58 -8.69
CA GLN A 355 25.51 -3.19 -9.13
C GLN A 355 24.20 -2.56 -9.62
N ASN A 356 23.29 -3.37 -10.20
CA ASN A 356 22.16 -2.85 -10.98
C ASN A 356 20.79 -3.28 -10.46
N HIS A 357 20.66 -4.29 -9.60
CA HIS A 357 19.37 -4.77 -9.10
C HIS A 357 19.25 -4.53 -7.59
N LEU A 358 18.61 -3.42 -7.22
CA LEU A 358 18.68 -2.86 -5.88
C LEU A 358 17.37 -3.06 -5.09
N PHE A 359 17.51 -3.53 -3.86
CA PHE A 359 16.46 -3.62 -2.85
C PHE A 359 16.80 -2.65 -1.72
N LEU A 360 16.17 -1.47 -1.74
CA LEU A 360 16.44 -0.44 -0.74
C LEU A 360 15.78 -0.78 0.61
N PRO A 361 16.32 -0.28 1.73
CA PRO A 361 15.66 -0.38 3.04
C PRO A 361 14.24 0.20 3.00
N ASP A 362 13.35 -0.35 3.81
CA ASP A 362 11.93 0.06 3.85
C ASP A 362 11.25 0.08 2.46
N SER A 363 11.62 -0.84 1.57
CA SER A 363 11.10 -0.92 0.19
C SER A 363 9.56 -0.86 0.10
N ARG A 364 8.87 -1.44 1.07
CA ARG A 364 7.40 -1.41 1.21
C ARG A 364 6.82 -0.01 1.47
N LYS A 365 7.60 0.92 2.01
CA LYS A 365 7.15 2.27 2.41
C LYS A 365 7.65 3.37 1.48
N LEU A 366 8.41 3.05 0.43
CA LEU A 366 9.07 4.08 -0.38
C LEU A 366 8.11 5.02 -1.11
N ASN A 367 6.96 4.52 -1.58
CA ASN A 367 5.89 5.38 -2.11
C ASN A 367 5.41 6.39 -1.06
N LEU A 368 5.05 5.89 0.12
CA LEU A 368 4.60 6.69 1.26
C LEU A 368 5.66 7.71 1.73
N TYR A 369 6.94 7.31 1.76
CA TYR A 369 8.06 8.20 2.09
C TYR A 369 8.27 9.27 1.02
N GLY A 370 8.05 8.94 -0.25
CA GLY A 370 8.05 9.92 -1.34
C GLY A 370 6.97 10.99 -1.15
N LEU A 371 5.77 10.60 -0.71
CA LEU A 371 4.71 11.54 -0.32
C LEU A 371 5.13 12.40 0.87
N GLU A 372 5.73 11.81 1.92
CA GLU A 372 6.21 12.56 3.09
C GLU A 372 7.22 13.65 2.70
N ILE A 373 8.21 13.33 1.87
CA ILE A 373 9.22 14.30 1.41
C ILE A 373 8.58 15.44 0.63
N LEU A 374 7.68 15.14 -0.30
CA LEU A 374 6.96 16.16 -1.06
C LEU A 374 6.08 17.03 -0.16
N SER A 375 5.36 16.42 0.77
CA SER A 375 4.50 17.14 1.71
C SER A 375 5.30 18.08 2.62
N ARG A 376 6.51 17.70 3.05
CA ARG A 376 7.43 18.57 3.80
C ARG A 376 7.94 19.73 2.96
N HIS A 377 8.36 19.46 1.73
CA HIS A 377 8.81 20.50 0.81
C HIS A 377 7.71 21.53 0.54
N GLU A 378 6.50 21.07 0.25
CA GLU A 378 5.36 21.93 -0.07
C GLU A 378 4.78 22.63 1.17
N SER A 379 4.82 22.01 2.35
CA SER A 379 4.35 22.67 3.59
C SER A 379 5.35 23.72 4.10
N ASN A 380 6.65 23.50 3.94
CA ASN A 380 7.68 24.47 4.37
C ASN A 380 7.75 25.70 3.45
N SER A 381 7.44 25.54 2.16
CA SER A 381 7.45 26.64 1.18
C SER A 381 6.22 27.57 1.28
N VAL A 382 5.20 27.20 2.07
CA VAL A 382 4.06 28.10 2.38
C VAL A 382 4.42 29.08 3.52
N PHE A 383 5.51 28.83 4.26
CA PHE A 383 5.97 29.67 5.37
C PHE A 383 7.32 30.38 5.10
N ALA A 384 7.83 30.28 3.88
CA ALA A 384 9.00 31.02 3.37
C ALA A 384 8.54 32.01 2.31
#